data_AF-A0A0A9CXB9-F1
#
_entry.id   AF-A0A0A9CXB9-F1
#
_cell.length_a   1.000
_cell.length_b   1.000
_cell.length_c   1.000
_cell.angle_alpha   90.00
_cell.angle_beta   90.00
_cell.angle_gamma   90.00
#
_symmetry.space_group_name_H-M   'P 1'
#
loop_
_entity.id
_entity.type
_entity.pdbx_description
1 polymer ?
#
loop_
_entity_poly.entity_id
_entity_poly.type
_entity_poly.pdbx_seq_one_letter_code
_entity_poly.pdbx_strand_id
1 'polypeptide(L)'
;MAALLLPSLLLSLLVALLLLLIPCSCQVGDSCSSARDCGVGMYCGSCAATGRTRPSCIRDLAIQPTSIVKGLPFNRYTWLVTHNSFSILGEPSRTGVERVTFYNQEDSVTNQLRNGVRGLMLDMYDFNDDVWLCHSLQGQCYNFTAFEPATDTLKEVEAFLSENPTEIVTIFIEDYVRLPMGLSKVFTAADLMKYWYPISEMPTNGKDWPSITDMVAKNRRLLVFTSDSSKEATEGIAYQWSYLLENECKYDFLRFNNIYTKWLSDIRSK
;
A
#
# COMPACT_ATOMS: atom_id res chain seq x y z
N MET A 1 -67.01 -12.95 4.46
CA MET A 1 -65.64 -13.34 4.04
C MET A 1 -64.80 -12.18 3.50
N ALA A 2 -65.35 -10.99 3.21
CA ALA A 2 -64.57 -9.86 2.66
C ALA A 2 -63.80 -9.02 3.70
N ALA A 3 -64.15 -9.07 4.99
CA ALA A 3 -63.58 -8.19 6.03
C ALA A 3 -62.19 -8.62 6.55
N LEU A 4 -61.75 -9.85 6.26
CA LEU A 4 -60.44 -10.37 6.66
C LEU A 4 -59.32 -10.12 5.61
N LEU A 5 -59.68 -9.63 4.42
CA LEU A 5 -58.74 -9.44 3.29
C LEU A 5 -58.05 -8.07 3.29
N LEU A 6 -58.67 -7.03 3.88
CA LEU A 6 -58.06 -5.69 3.96
C LEU A 6 -56.77 -5.65 4.81
N PRO A 7 -56.72 -6.25 6.01
CA PRO A 7 -55.52 -6.23 6.85
C PRO A 7 -54.36 -7.00 6.22
N SER A 8 -54.65 -8.11 5.54
CA SER A 8 -53.62 -8.91 4.84
C SER A 8 -53.05 -8.16 3.64
N LEU A 9 -53.87 -7.41 2.91
CA LEU A 9 -53.42 -6.60 1.78
C LEU A 9 -52.50 -5.46 2.25
N LEU A 10 -52.91 -4.74 3.31
CA LEU A 10 -52.10 -3.67 3.92
C LEU A 10 -50.76 -4.19 4.48
N LEU A 11 -50.76 -5.34 5.15
CA LEU A 11 -49.54 -5.97 5.64
C LEU A 11 -48.62 -6.39 4.50
N SER A 12 -49.16 -6.97 3.43
CA SER A 12 -48.37 -7.34 2.23
C SER A 12 -47.78 -6.12 1.51
N LEU A 13 -48.52 -5.01 1.47
CA LEU A 13 -48.04 -3.75 0.90
C LEU A 13 -46.93 -3.15 1.76
N LEU A 14 -47.06 -3.20 3.09
CA LEU A 14 -46.03 -2.74 4.03
C LEU A 14 -44.75 -3.57 3.90
N VAL A 15 -44.88 -4.90 3.81
CA VAL A 15 -43.75 -5.81 3.61
C VAL A 15 -43.07 -5.56 2.26
N ALA A 16 -43.83 -5.34 1.18
CA ALA A 16 -43.27 -4.97 -0.12
C ALA A 16 -42.55 -3.62 -0.08
N LEU A 17 -43.09 -2.62 0.63
CA LEU A 17 -42.45 -1.31 0.81
C LEU A 17 -41.17 -1.41 1.65
N LEU A 18 -41.17 -2.26 2.69
CA LEU A 18 -40.00 -2.58 3.51
C LEU A 18 -38.92 -3.33 2.72
N LEU A 19 -39.30 -4.23 1.80
CA LEU A 19 -38.36 -4.92 0.90
C LEU A 19 -37.74 -3.96 -0.14
N LEU A 20 -38.48 -2.93 -0.58
CA LEU A 20 -37.96 -1.85 -1.44
C LEU A 20 -37.00 -0.89 -0.71
N LEU A 21 -37.01 -0.90 0.63
CA LEU A 21 -36.10 -0.12 1.48
C LEU A 21 -34.81 -0.87 1.83
N ILE A 22 -34.65 -2.13 1.41
CA ILE A 22 -33.39 -2.85 1.55
C ILE A 22 -32.48 -2.36 0.42
N PRO A 23 -31.43 -1.56 0.69
CA PRO A 23 -30.49 -1.20 -0.35
C PRO A 23 -29.81 -2.49 -0.82
N CYS A 24 -30.13 -2.92 -2.04
CA CYS A 24 -29.36 -3.95 -2.73
C CYS A 24 -28.02 -3.32 -3.07
N SER A 25 -27.02 -3.48 -2.21
CA SER A 25 -25.68 -3.00 -2.48
C SER A 25 -25.04 -3.85 -3.57
N CYS A 26 -24.59 -3.19 -4.63
CA CYS A 26 -23.82 -3.80 -5.70
C CYS A 26 -22.58 -4.51 -5.15
N GLN A 27 -22.32 -5.70 -5.68
CA GLN A 27 -21.16 -6.53 -5.35
C GLN A 27 -19.96 -6.14 -6.20
N VAL A 28 -18.80 -6.69 -5.87
CA VAL A 28 -17.57 -6.48 -6.64
C VAL A 28 -17.80 -6.85 -8.11
N GLY A 29 -17.53 -5.91 -9.01
CA GLY A 29 -17.71 -6.08 -10.44
C GLY A 29 -19.10 -5.73 -10.97
N ASP A 30 -20.06 -5.34 -10.14
CA ASP A 30 -21.33 -4.78 -10.61
C ASP A 30 -21.13 -3.34 -11.09
N SER A 31 -21.91 -2.90 -12.08
CA SER A 31 -21.87 -1.51 -12.53
C SER A 31 -22.39 -0.56 -11.45
N CYS A 32 -21.78 0.61 -11.31
CA CYS A 32 -22.17 1.63 -10.35
C CYS A 32 -22.07 3.02 -10.98
N SER A 33 -22.75 3.99 -10.38
CA SER A 33 -22.68 5.41 -10.73
C SER A 33 -22.17 6.27 -9.57
N SER A 34 -22.34 5.80 -8.33
CA SER A 34 -21.89 6.50 -7.11
C SER A 34 -21.34 5.52 -6.08
N ALA A 35 -20.53 6.02 -5.13
CA ALA A 35 -20.00 5.20 -4.03
C ALA A 35 -21.11 4.56 -3.17
N ARG A 36 -22.31 5.16 -3.10
CA ARG A 36 -23.44 4.63 -2.33
C ARG A 36 -24.07 3.38 -2.94
N ASP A 37 -23.80 3.14 -4.22
CA ASP A 37 -24.34 1.98 -4.94
C ASP A 37 -23.62 0.70 -4.48
N CYS A 38 -22.37 0.82 -4.04
CA CYS A 38 -21.52 -0.30 -3.67
C CYS A 38 -21.70 -0.71 -2.20
N GLY A 39 -21.38 -1.98 -1.92
CA GLY A 39 -21.36 -2.50 -0.55
C GLY A 39 -20.32 -1.84 0.35
N VAL A 40 -20.45 -2.04 1.66
CA VAL A 40 -19.47 -1.57 2.64
C VAL A 40 -18.07 -2.09 2.29
N GLY A 41 -17.07 -1.21 2.34
CA GLY A 41 -15.67 -1.54 1.99
C GLY A 41 -15.43 -1.62 0.47
N MET A 42 -16.31 -1.01 -0.32
CA MET A 42 -16.17 -0.89 -1.77
C MET A 42 -16.40 0.57 -2.19
N TYR A 43 -15.78 0.97 -3.30
CA TYR A 43 -16.07 2.24 -3.95
C TYR A 43 -16.40 2.03 -5.42
N CYS A 44 -17.07 3.03 -6.00
CA CYS A 44 -17.43 3.02 -7.40
C CYS A 44 -16.29 3.62 -8.23
N GLY A 45 -15.56 2.78 -8.95
CA GLY A 45 -14.36 3.19 -9.67
C GLY A 45 -14.28 2.61 -11.08
N SER A 46 -13.52 3.28 -11.94
CA SER A 46 -13.18 2.79 -13.26
C SER A 46 -11.85 2.03 -13.20
N CYS A 47 -11.82 0.79 -13.67
CA CYS A 47 -10.57 0.07 -13.88
C CYS A 47 -10.36 -0.12 -15.39
N ALA A 48 -9.60 0.78 -16.02
CA ALA A 48 -9.40 0.79 -17.47
C ALA A 48 -8.83 -0.54 -18.00
N ALA A 49 -8.00 -1.22 -17.21
CA ALA A 49 -7.44 -2.54 -17.54
C ALA A 49 -8.51 -3.62 -17.77
N THR A 50 -9.72 -3.47 -17.20
CA THR A 50 -10.81 -4.43 -17.38
C THR A 50 -11.55 -4.28 -18.73
N GLY A 51 -11.21 -3.26 -19.53
CA GLY A 51 -11.90 -2.96 -20.80
C GLY A 51 -13.35 -2.49 -20.62
N ARG A 52 -13.77 -2.19 -19.38
CA ARG A 52 -15.13 -1.74 -19.07
C ARG A 52 -15.26 -0.25 -19.33
N THR A 53 -16.36 0.13 -19.96
CA THR A 53 -16.69 1.53 -20.28
C THR A 53 -17.49 2.23 -19.19
N ARG A 54 -17.90 1.50 -18.15
CA ARG A 54 -18.65 2.01 -16.99
C ARG A 54 -17.91 1.69 -15.69
N PRO A 55 -17.99 2.59 -14.70
CA PRO A 55 -17.50 2.29 -13.36
C PRO A 55 -18.16 1.03 -12.80
N SER A 56 -17.41 0.32 -11.98
CA SER A 56 -17.91 -0.83 -11.24
C SER A 56 -17.47 -0.80 -9.80
N CYS A 57 -18.22 -1.48 -8.94
CA CYS A 57 -17.85 -1.60 -7.55
C CYS A 57 -16.55 -2.41 -7.42
N ILE A 58 -15.56 -1.81 -6.79
CA ILE A 58 -14.25 -2.41 -6.53
C ILE A 58 -13.98 -2.37 -5.03
N ARG A 59 -13.23 -3.37 -4.55
CA ARG A 59 -12.88 -3.44 -3.13
C ARG A 59 -11.94 -2.28 -2.81
N ASP A 60 -12.30 -1.57 -1.75
CA ASP A 60 -11.50 -0.47 -1.20
C ASP A 60 -10.60 -0.95 -0.07
N LEU A 61 -11.04 -1.97 0.68
CA LEU A 61 -10.32 -2.48 1.85
C LEU A 61 -9.74 -3.88 1.61
N ALA A 62 -8.42 -4.01 1.76
CA ALA A 62 -7.75 -5.29 1.78
C ALA A 62 -7.96 -6.00 3.12
N ILE A 63 -8.15 -7.33 3.05
CA ILE A 63 -8.27 -8.16 4.26
C ILE A 63 -6.90 -8.26 4.91
N GLN A 64 -6.81 -7.82 6.18
CA GLN A 64 -5.57 -7.94 6.94
C GLN A 64 -5.31 -9.40 7.33
N PRO A 65 -4.17 -10.01 6.96
CA PRO A 65 -3.86 -11.40 7.31
C PRO A 65 -3.90 -11.67 8.82
N THR A 66 -3.51 -10.67 9.62
CA THR A 66 -3.51 -10.70 11.10
C THR A 66 -4.92 -10.73 11.71
N SER A 67 -5.95 -10.37 10.95
CA SER A 67 -7.36 -10.50 11.37
C SER A 67 -7.86 -11.94 11.27
N ILE A 68 -7.24 -12.76 10.41
CA ILE A 68 -7.60 -14.16 10.17
C ILE A 68 -6.83 -15.08 11.11
N VAL A 69 -5.50 -14.94 11.14
CA VAL A 69 -4.60 -15.76 11.98
C VAL A 69 -3.68 -14.84 12.77
N LYS A 70 -3.56 -15.08 14.07
CA LYS A 70 -2.76 -14.26 14.99
C LYS A 70 -1.53 -15.01 15.48
N GLY A 71 -0.50 -14.24 15.84
CA GLY A 71 0.69 -14.76 16.55
C GLY A 71 1.69 -15.53 15.68
N LEU A 72 1.55 -15.52 14.35
CA LEU A 72 2.58 -16.10 13.50
C LEU A 72 3.82 -15.19 13.44
N PRO A 73 5.01 -15.75 13.16
CA PRO A 73 6.17 -14.99 12.71
C PRO A 73 5.82 -14.03 11.55
N PHE A 74 6.47 -12.86 11.50
CA PHE A 74 6.20 -11.86 10.47
C PHE A 74 6.34 -12.38 9.03
N ASN A 75 7.34 -13.23 8.78
CA ASN A 75 7.58 -13.91 7.49
C ASN A 75 6.62 -15.07 7.17
N ARG A 76 5.60 -15.30 8.00
CA ARG A 76 4.56 -16.32 7.75
C ARG A 76 3.23 -15.70 7.32
N TYR A 77 3.23 -14.39 7.08
CA TYR A 77 2.12 -13.64 6.51
C TYR A 77 2.43 -13.22 5.08
N THR A 78 1.39 -13.08 4.26
CA THR A 78 1.47 -12.41 2.95
C THR A 78 0.97 -10.99 3.09
N TRP A 79 1.82 -10.02 2.76
CA TRP A 79 1.50 -8.61 2.87
C TRP A 79 1.19 -8.00 1.52
N LEU A 80 0.20 -7.10 1.47
CA LEU A 80 -0.06 -6.29 0.28
C LEU A 80 0.99 -5.18 0.19
N VAL A 81 1.66 -5.08 -0.96
CA VAL A 81 2.70 -4.09 -1.25
C VAL A 81 2.31 -3.31 -2.50
N THR A 82 2.51 -1.99 -2.49
CA THR A 82 2.35 -1.15 -3.68
C THR A 82 3.70 -0.78 -4.28
N HIS A 83 3.79 -0.82 -5.61
CA HIS A 83 4.98 -0.45 -6.36
C HIS A 83 4.94 1.05 -6.67
N ASN A 84 6.05 1.75 -6.43
CA ASN A 84 6.16 3.20 -6.61
C ASN A 84 4.98 3.92 -5.97
N SER A 85 4.80 3.68 -4.67
CA SER A 85 3.62 4.07 -3.89
C SER A 85 3.32 5.58 -3.96
N PHE A 86 4.35 6.37 -4.23
CA PHE A 86 4.28 7.83 -4.36
C PHE A 86 3.88 8.32 -5.77
N SER A 87 3.84 7.44 -6.77
CA SER A 87 3.61 7.81 -8.17
C SER A 87 2.11 7.95 -8.44
N ILE A 88 1.50 9.04 -7.98
CA ILE A 88 0.04 9.20 -7.92
C ILE A 88 -0.49 10.01 -9.09
N LEU A 89 -1.52 9.49 -9.77
CA LEU A 89 -2.16 10.17 -10.88
C LEU A 89 -2.82 11.48 -10.43
N GLY A 90 -2.49 12.57 -11.12
CA GLY A 90 -3.16 13.86 -10.92
C GLY A 90 -2.69 14.67 -9.71
N GLU A 91 -1.67 14.20 -8.99
CA GLU A 91 -1.10 15.01 -7.90
C GLU A 91 -0.37 16.26 -8.45
N PRO A 92 -0.47 17.41 -7.78
CA PRO A 92 0.21 18.64 -8.22
C PRO A 92 1.73 18.47 -8.31
N SER A 93 2.34 19.14 -9.29
CA SER A 93 3.81 19.22 -9.38
C SER A 93 4.37 20.07 -8.24
N ARG A 94 5.39 19.54 -7.56
CA ARG A 94 6.15 20.24 -6.51
C ARG A 94 7.33 21.04 -7.05
N THR A 95 7.70 20.84 -8.32
CA THR A 95 8.82 21.52 -8.99
C THR A 95 8.36 22.71 -9.84
N GLY A 96 7.06 22.87 -10.05
CA GLY A 96 6.47 23.85 -10.96
C GLY A 96 6.60 23.46 -12.45
N VAL A 97 7.18 22.30 -12.75
CA VAL A 97 7.28 21.73 -14.10
C VAL A 97 6.24 20.64 -14.28
N GLU A 98 5.58 20.60 -15.44
CA GLU A 98 4.63 19.53 -15.76
C GLU A 98 5.30 18.16 -15.71
N ARG A 99 4.65 17.20 -15.05
CA ARG A 99 5.20 15.86 -14.82
C ARG A 99 4.95 14.96 -16.03
N VAL A 100 6.03 14.41 -16.58
CA VAL A 100 6.03 13.51 -17.74
C VAL A 100 6.69 12.20 -17.32
N THR A 101 5.87 11.32 -16.72
CA THR A 101 6.28 9.98 -16.30
C THR A 101 5.05 9.06 -16.22
N PHE A 102 5.26 7.80 -15.83
CA PHE A 102 4.19 6.85 -15.59
C PHE A 102 3.68 6.97 -14.15
N TYR A 103 2.37 6.81 -13.98
CA TYR A 103 1.69 6.79 -12.69
C TYR A 103 1.37 5.36 -12.30
N ASN A 104 1.55 5.02 -11.02
CA ASN A 104 1.32 3.68 -10.50
C ASN A 104 0.11 3.60 -9.58
N GLN A 105 -0.26 4.71 -8.95
CA GLN A 105 -1.29 4.78 -7.92
C GLN A 105 -2.33 5.84 -8.26
N GLU A 106 -3.55 5.66 -7.74
CA GLU A 106 -4.60 6.68 -7.73
C GLU A 106 -4.83 7.24 -6.31
N ASP A 107 -4.36 6.51 -5.30
CA ASP A 107 -4.51 6.84 -3.88
C ASP A 107 -3.23 7.43 -3.28
N SER A 108 -3.39 8.39 -2.36
CA SER A 108 -2.29 8.84 -1.48
C SER A 108 -1.68 7.68 -0.69
N VAL A 109 -0.44 7.84 -0.23
CA VAL A 109 0.22 6.83 0.62
C VAL A 109 -0.56 6.60 1.91
N THR A 110 -1.10 7.67 2.51
CA THR A 110 -2.04 7.57 3.65
C THR A 110 -3.22 6.66 3.34
N ASN A 111 -3.87 6.83 2.18
CA ASN A 111 -5.02 6.02 1.80
C ASN A 111 -4.62 4.58 1.47
N GLN A 112 -3.49 4.35 0.80
CA GLN A 112 -2.96 3.00 0.57
C GLN A 112 -2.81 2.23 1.90
N LEU A 113 -2.20 2.86 2.91
CA LEU A 113 -2.02 2.27 4.24
C LEU A 113 -3.37 2.01 4.96
N ARG A 114 -4.29 2.98 4.91
CA ARG A 114 -5.66 2.82 5.46
C ARG A 114 -6.45 1.70 4.77
N ASN A 115 -6.22 1.53 3.48
CA ASN A 115 -6.83 0.50 2.63
C ASN A 115 -6.17 -0.87 2.76
N GLY A 116 -5.13 -0.97 3.61
CA GLY A 116 -4.59 -2.25 4.06
C GLY A 116 -3.27 -2.65 3.42
N VAL A 117 -2.65 -1.75 2.64
CA VAL A 117 -1.26 -1.90 2.22
C VAL A 117 -0.35 -1.89 3.45
N ARG A 118 0.65 -2.77 3.47
CA ARG A 118 1.64 -2.89 4.56
C ARG A 118 3.09 -2.92 4.06
N GLY A 119 3.27 -2.83 2.74
CA GLY A 119 4.57 -2.56 2.13
C GLY A 119 4.47 -1.43 1.11
N LEU A 120 5.48 -0.57 1.08
CA LEU A 120 5.60 0.54 0.12
C LEU A 120 6.93 0.41 -0.61
N MET A 121 6.92 0.52 -1.93
CA MET A 121 8.14 0.60 -2.73
C MET A 121 8.36 2.05 -3.16
N LEU A 122 9.53 2.59 -2.86
CA LEU A 122 9.87 4.00 -3.04
C LEU A 122 11.18 4.12 -3.80
N ASP A 123 11.15 4.81 -4.94
CA ASP A 123 12.35 5.11 -5.71
C ASP A 123 12.91 6.44 -5.19
N MET A 124 14.07 6.39 -4.54
CA MET A 124 14.67 7.55 -3.88
C MET A 124 15.92 8.01 -4.62
N TYR A 125 15.99 9.31 -4.91
CA TYR A 125 17.07 9.94 -5.67
C TYR A 125 17.61 11.16 -4.93
N ASP A 126 18.90 11.46 -5.14
CA ASP A 126 19.42 12.81 -4.87
C ASP A 126 18.82 13.78 -5.88
N PHE A 127 18.14 14.82 -5.39
CA PHE A 127 17.58 15.87 -6.22
C PHE A 127 17.38 17.16 -5.44
N ASN A 128 17.72 18.30 -6.04
CA ASN A 128 17.51 19.63 -5.45
C ASN A 128 18.08 19.72 -4.01
N ASP A 129 19.32 19.24 -3.83
CA ASP A 129 20.05 19.19 -2.55
C ASP A 129 19.37 18.41 -1.40
N ASP A 130 18.43 17.53 -1.74
CA ASP A 130 17.76 16.63 -0.78
C ASP A 130 17.44 15.26 -1.40
N VAL A 131 16.78 14.37 -0.66
CA VAL A 131 16.28 13.09 -1.17
C VAL A 131 14.83 13.22 -1.62
N TRP A 132 14.56 12.88 -2.87
CA TRP A 132 13.25 12.97 -3.50
C TRP A 132 12.75 11.65 -4.02
N LEU A 133 11.43 11.55 -4.14
CA LEU A 133 10.76 10.47 -4.82
C LEU A 133 10.58 10.84 -6.28
N CYS A 134 11.08 9.99 -7.18
CA CYS A 134 11.04 10.26 -8.61
C CYS A 134 10.74 8.97 -9.38
N HIS A 135 9.88 9.05 -10.38
CA HIS A 135 9.69 7.93 -11.30
C HIS A 135 10.51 8.19 -12.57
N SER A 136 11.77 7.76 -12.54
CA SER A 136 12.79 8.20 -13.50
C SER A 136 13.60 7.04 -14.06
N LEU A 137 14.55 7.35 -14.94
CA LEU A 137 15.41 6.37 -15.60
C LEU A 137 16.89 6.73 -15.39
N GLN A 138 17.76 5.72 -15.48
CA GLN A 138 19.22 5.88 -15.46
C GLN A 138 19.78 6.48 -14.15
N GLY A 139 19.08 6.31 -13.03
CA GLY A 139 19.58 6.74 -11.73
C GLY A 139 19.63 8.26 -11.53
N GLN A 140 18.88 9.04 -12.32
CA GLN A 140 18.80 10.49 -12.17
C GLN A 140 17.36 10.96 -12.06
N CYS A 141 17.11 11.89 -11.15
CA CYS A 141 15.82 12.58 -11.05
C CYS A 141 15.84 13.91 -11.82
N TYR A 142 14.73 14.24 -12.47
CA TYR A 142 14.55 15.48 -13.22
C TYR A 142 13.29 16.20 -12.72
N ASN A 143 13.21 17.52 -12.94
CA ASN A 143 12.03 18.30 -12.56
C ASN A 143 10.70 17.72 -13.09
N PHE A 144 10.72 17.10 -14.27
CA PHE A 144 9.55 16.50 -14.91
C PHE A 144 9.29 15.04 -14.51
N THR A 145 10.19 14.40 -13.75
CA THR A 145 10.00 13.04 -13.19
C THR A 145 9.86 13.04 -11.66
N ALA A 146 10.13 14.18 -11.02
CA ALA A 146 10.03 14.37 -9.58
C ALA A 146 8.58 14.44 -9.10
N PHE A 147 8.32 13.79 -7.97
CA PHE A 147 7.04 13.80 -7.28
C PHE A 147 7.08 14.79 -6.13
N GLU A 148 7.78 14.42 -5.05
CA GLU A 148 7.93 15.23 -3.85
C GLU A 148 9.18 14.82 -3.05
N PRO A 149 9.61 15.64 -2.06
CA PRO A 149 10.64 15.22 -1.11
C PRO A 149 10.24 13.94 -0.38
N ALA A 150 11.16 12.99 -0.22
CA ALA A 150 10.87 11.71 0.42
C ALA A 150 10.36 11.86 1.86
N THR A 151 10.80 12.91 2.55
CA THR A 151 10.36 13.23 3.92
C THR A 151 8.83 13.41 4.03
N ASP A 152 8.15 13.89 2.99
CA ASP A 152 6.71 14.16 3.05
C ASP A 152 5.91 12.85 3.05
N THR A 153 6.15 11.95 2.10
CA THR A 153 5.63 10.58 2.12
C THR A 153 6.01 9.82 3.40
N LEU A 154 7.25 9.97 3.90
CA LEU A 154 7.68 9.31 5.14
C LEU A 154 6.91 9.82 6.38
N LYS A 155 6.50 11.09 6.40
CA LYS A 155 5.62 11.62 7.46
C LYS A 155 4.21 11.05 7.39
N GLU A 156 3.70 10.71 6.20
CA GLU A 156 2.43 9.96 6.11
C GLU A 156 2.55 8.58 6.77
N VAL A 157 3.69 7.90 6.59
CA VAL A 157 3.98 6.62 7.26
C VAL A 157 4.08 6.80 8.77
N GLU A 158 4.75 7.86 9.24
CA GLU A 158 4.85 8.16 10.67
C GLU A 158 3.47 8.39 11.28
N ALA A 159 2.65 9.23 10.65
CA ALA A 159 1.30 9.53 11.11
C ALA A 159 0.47 8.24 11.19
N PHE A 160 0.54 7.39 10.18
CA PHE A 160 -0.14 6.10 10.18
C PHE A 160 0.34 5.19 11.34
N LEU A 161 1.64 5.03 11.54
CA LEU A 161 2.18 4.19 12.62
C LEU A 161 1.88 4.76 14.02
N SER A 162 1.78 6.08 14.14
CA SER A 162 1.40 6.78 15.37
C SER A 162 -0.07 6.55 15.72
N GLU A 163 -0.96 6.68 14.73
CA GLU A 163 -2.41 6.42 14.88
C GLU A 163 -2.72 4.93 15.09
N ASN A 164 -1.87 4.04 14.58
CA ASN A 164 -2.11 2.59 14.56
C ASN A 164 -0.99 1.83 15.29
N PRO A 165 -1.02 1.74 16.64
CA PRO A 165 0.09 1.25 17.45
C PRO A 165 0.39 -0.25 17.27
N THR A 166 -0.54 -1.01 16.70
CA THR A 166 -0.39 -2.46 16.44
C THR A 166 0.08 -2.78 15.03
N GLU A 167 0.21 -1.78 14.16
CA GLU A 167 0.53 -1.99 12.76
C GLU A 167 2.04 -1.93 12.52
N ILE A 168 2.48 -2.68 11.51
CA ILE A 168 3.85 -2.76 11.04
C ILE A 168 3.87 -2.38 9.56
N VAL A 169 4.81 -1.53 9.16
CA VAL A 169 5.00 -1.12 7.76
C VAL A 169 6.38 -1.57 7.28
N THR A 170 6.46 -2.02 6.04
CA THR A 170 7.71 -2.30 5.35
C THR A 170 7.93 -1.28 4.24
N ILE A 171 9.15 -0.76 4.12
CA ILE A 171 9.55 0.12 3.02
C ILE A 171 10.68 -0.57 2.25
N PHE A 172 10.50 -0.67 0.93
CA PHE A 172 11.52 -1.11 -0.01
C PHE A 172 11.99 0.10 -0.80
N ILE A 173 13.30 0.35 -0.79
CA ILE A 173 13.89 1.52 -1.44
C ILE A 173 14.62 1.05 -2.69
N GLU A 174 14.16 1.50 -3.86
CA GLU A 174 15.00 1.50 -5.05
C GLU A 174 15.93 2.71 -4.94
N ASP A 175 17.19 2.44 -4.58
CA ASP A 175 18.09 3.43 -4.01
C ASP A 175 19.06 4.01 -5.06
N TYR A 176 18.88 5.30 -5.35
CA TYR A 176 19.76 6.12 -6.17
C TYR A 176 20.39 7.27 -5.37
N VAL A 177 20.36 7.21 -4.04
CA VAL A 177 20.86 8.24 -3.12
C VAL A 177 22.36 8.06 -2.88
N ARG A 178 23.15 9.01 -3.40
CA ARG A 178 24.61 9.07 -3.23
C ARG A 178 25.04 10.00 -2.10
N LEU A 179 24.17 10.93 -1.68
CA LEU A 179 24.44 11.78 -0.52
C LEU A 179 24.76 10.93 0.72
N PRO A 180 25.90 11.16 1.40
CA PRO A 180 26.24 10.44 2.62
C PRO A 180 25.15 10.62 3.68
N MET A 181 24.68 9.51 4.28
CA MET A 181 23.61 9.50 5.27
C MET A 181 22.26 10.06 4.76
N GLY A 182 22.06 10.15 3.45
CA GLY A 182 20.89 10.77 2.84
C GLY A 182 19.58 10.10 3.28
N LEU A 183 19.55 8.76 3.29
CA LEU A 183 18.36 8.01 3.72
C LEU A 183 18.13 8.17 5.22
N SER A 184 19.17 7.96 6.04
CA SER A 184 19.11 8.10 7.50
C SER A 184 18.61 9.49 7.92
N LYS A 185 19.04 10.53 7.20
CA LYS A 185 18.61 11.91 7.42
C LYS A 185 17.11 12.07 7.21
N VAL A 186 16.54 11.58 6.10
CA VAL A 186 15.10 11.73 5.84
C VAL A 186 14.23 10.89 6.78
N PHE A 187 14.66 9.67 7.14
CA PHE A 187 13.96 8.86 8.15
C PHE A 187 13.99 9.50 9.54
N THR A 188 15.11 10.12 9.92
CA THR A 188 15.22 10.88 11.17
C THR A 188 14.34 12.13 11.14
N ALA A 189 14.35 12.88 10.03
CA ALA A 189 13.53 14.08 9.85
C ALA A 189 12.01 13.78 9.83
N ALA A 190 11.61 12.58 9.44
CA ALA A 190 10.25 12.08 9.51
C ALA A 190 9.89 11.43 10.86
N ASP A 191 10.79 11.44 11.86
CA ASP A 191 10.60 10.83 13.18
C ASP A 191 10.25 9.32 13.15
N LEU A 192 10.76 8.59 12.15
CA LEU A 192 10.50 7.17 11.96
C LEU A 192 11.49 6.25 12.70
N MET A 193 12.63 6.78 13.13
CA MET A 193 13.68 5.97 13.79
C MET A 193 13.20 5.32 15.09
N LYS A 194 12.17 5.88 15.75
CA LYS A 194 11.52 5.30 16.93
C LYS A 194 10.81 3.97 16.66
N TYR A 195 10.47 3.67 15.41
CA TYR A 195 9.83 2.43 14.97
C TYR A 195 10.82 1.43 14.32
N TRP A 196 12.06 1.85 14.09
CA TRP A 196 13.03 1.14 13.26
C TRP A 196 13.34 -0.26 13.77
N TYR A 197 13.25 -1.24 12.88
CA TYR A 197 13.73 -2.60 13.10
C TYR A 197 15.22 -2.70 12.74
N PRO A 198 16.14 -2.86 13.71
CA PRO A 198 17.57 -2.82 13.44
C PRO A 198 18.08 -4.13 12.83
N ILE A 199 19.06 -4.03 11.93
CA ILE A 199 19.70 -5.17 11.26
C ILE A 199 20.26 -6.18 12.26
N SER A 200 20.81 -5.71 13.38
CA SER A 200 21.35 -6.58 14.43
C SER A 200 20.33 -7.53 15.06
N GLU A 201 19.03 -7.23 14.94
CA GLU A 201 17.93 -8.08 15.41
C GLU A 201 17.26 -8.86 14.26
N MET A 202 17.71 -8.71 13.01
CA MET A 202 17.11 -9.40 11.87
C MET A 202 17.54 -10.88 11.85
N PRO A 203 16.61 -11.83 11.66
CA PRO A 203 16.96 -13.25 11.57
C PRO A 203 17.82 -13.54 10.35
N THR A 204 18.72 -14.51 10.49
CA THR A 204 19.58 -15.05 9.43
C THR A 204 19.43 -16.57 9.37
N ASN A 205 19.86 -17.18 8.26
CA ASN A 205 19.89 -18.62 8.04
C ASN A 205 18.49 -19.29 8.08
N GLY A 206 17.49 -18.71 7.42
CA GLY A 206 16.15 -19.31 7.32
C GLY A 206 15.32 -19.30 8.60
N LYS A 207 15.80 -18.66 9.68
CA LYS A 207 15.06 -18.53 10.94
C LYS A 207 13.82 -17.66 10.78
N ASP A 208 12.75 -18.04 11.47
CA ASP A 208 11.55 -17.24 11.57
C ASP A 208 11.84 -15.86 12.19
N TRP A 209 11.12 -14.86 11.69
CA TRP A 209 11.07 -13.54 12.29
C TRP A 209 10.33 -13.59 13.63
N PRO A 210 10.52 -12.60 14.52
CA PRO A 210 9.67 -12.49 15.70
C PRO A 210 8.19 -12.44 15.30
N SER A 211 7.31 -12.80 16.23
CA SER A 211 5.87 -12.65 16.01
C SER A 211 5.51 -11.17 15.88
N ILE A 212 4.41 -10.87 15.21
CA ILE A 212 3.88 -9.49 15.12
C ILE A 212 3.70 -8.88 16.52
N THR A 213 3.21 -9.68 17.46
CA THR A 213 3.02 -9.27 18.85
C THR A 213 4.35 -8.83 19.49
N ASP A 214 5.44 -9.59 19.28
CA ASP A 214 6.75 -9.27 19.84
C ASP A 214 7.36 -8.02 19.20
N MET A 215 7.20 -7.87 17.89
CA MET A 215 7.66 -6.69 17.14
C MET A 215 6.94 -5.43 17.64
N VAL A 216 5.61 -5.49 17.79
CA VAL A 216 4.79 -4.39 18.32
C VAL A 216 5.17 -4.08 19.77
N ALA A 217 5.32 -5.10 20.63
CA ALA A 217 5.68 -4.90 22.04
C ALA A 217 7.03 -4.19 22.22
N LYS A 218 7.98 -4.40 21.30
CA LYS A 218 9.27 -3.70 21.27
C LYS A 218 9.26 -2.41 20.47
N ASN A 219 8.11 -1.99 19.93
CA ASN A 219 7.95 -0.88 19.00
C ASN A 219 8.87 -0.97 17.76
N ARG A 220 9.18 -2.19 17.30
CA ARG A 220 9.94 -2.48 16.08
C ARG A 220 8.98 -2.66 14.90
N ARG A 221 8.34 -1.56 14.49
CA ARG A 221 7.18 -1.54 13.60
C ARG A 221 7.47 -1.00 12.19
N LEU A 222 8.72 -0.66 11.92
CA LEU A 222 9.17 -0.24 10.60
C LEU A 222 10.34 -1.10 10.14
N LEU A 223 10.14 -1.87 9.08
CA LEU A 223 11.22 -2.56 8.37
C LEU A 223 11.59 -1.75 7.13
N VAL A 224 12.89 -1.56 6.90
CA VAL A 224 13.38 -0.83 5.72
C VAL A 224 14.46 -1.65 5.04
N PHE A 225 14.29 -1.84 3.73
CA PHE A 225 15.23 -2.52 2.87
C PHE A 225 15.63 -1.59 1.72
N THR A 226 16.87 -1.72 1.25
CA THR A 226 17.42 -0.93 0.14
C THR A 226 18.04 -1.84 -0.92
N SER A 227 17.98 -1.40 -2.18
CA SER A 227 18.64 -2.04 -3.32
C SER A 227 20.16 -1.76 -3.40
N ASP A 228 20.71 -0.83 -2.62
CA ASP A 228 22.16 -0.59 -2.56
C ASP A 228 22.79 -1.29 -1.34
N SER A 229 23.60 -2.33 -1.59
CA SER A 229 24.23 -3.12 -0.52
C SER A 229 25.20 -2.32 0.35
N SER A 230 25.72 -1.20 -0.13
CA SER A 230 26.63 -0.35 0.64
C SER A 230 25.96 0.35 1.82
N LYS A 231 24.62 0.50 1.79
CA LYS A 231 23.83 1.15 2.85
C LYS A 231 23.77 0.35 4.14
N GLU A 232 23.99 -0.96 4.07
CA GLU A 232 24.07 -1.78 5.28
C GLU A 232 25.25 -1.36 6.16
N ALA A 233 26.42 -1.16 5.56
CA ALA A 233 27.63 -0.75 6.26
C ALA A 233 27.64 0.75 6.62
N THR A 234 27.07 1.59 5.76
CA THR A 234 27.16 3.06 5.90
C THR A 234 26.02 3.67 6.69
N GLU A 235 24.80 3.12 6.58
CA GLU A 235 23.57 3.68 7.13
C GLU A 235 22.79 2.70 8.02
N GLY A 236 23.20 1.43 8.08
CA GLY A 236 22.50 0.40 8.84
C GLY A 236 21.13 0.03 8.26
N ILE A 237 20.97 0.16 6.94
CA ILE A 237 19.74 -0.21 6.20
C ILE A 237 19.96 -1.55 5.49
N ALA A 238 19.04 -2.50 5.69
CA ALA A 238 19.23 -3.88 5.26
C ALA A 238 19.28 -4.00 3.73
N TYR A 239 20.29 -4.70 3.21
CA TYR A 239 20.32 -5.01 1.79
C TYR A 239 19.21 -5.99 1.44
N GLN A 240 18.30 -5.58 0.54
CA GLN A 240 17.03 -6.29 0.34
C GLN A 240 17.24 -7.76 -0.06
N TRP A 241 18.18 -8.05 -0.96
CA TRP A 241 18.39 -9.41 -1.46
C TRP A 241 19.12 -10.34 -0.46
N SER A 242 19.53 -9.85 0.71
CA SER A 242 19.93 -10.70 1.84
C SER A 242 18.73 -11.29 2.59
N TYR A 243 17.57 -10.64 2.52
CA TYR A 243 16.38 -10.98 3.32
C TYR A 243 15.14 -11.26 2.50
N LEU A 244 15.21 -11.08 1.18
CA LEU A 244 14.06 -11.16 0.30
C LEU A 244 14.40 -12.03 -0.89
N LEU A 245 13.37 -12.75 -1.34
CA LEU A 245 13.37 -13.38 -2.64
C LEU A 245 12.25 -12.73 -3.45
N GLU A 246 12.66 -12.08 -4.52
CA GLU A 246 11.79 -11.56 -5.53
C GLU A 246 11.47 -12.67 -6.52
N ASN A 247 10.19 -12.94 -6.70
CA ASN A 247 9.73 -13.92 -7.66
C ASN A 247 8.86 -13.24 -8.71
N GLU A 248 9.19 -13.45 -9.98
CA GLU A 248 8.26 -13.22 -11.07
C GLU A 248 7.14 -14.23 -10.97
N CYS A 249 6.06 -13.90 -10.28
CA CYS A 249 4.85 -14.66 -10.46
C CYS A 249 4.29 -14.27 -11.84
N LYS A 250 4.16 -15.19 -12.80
CA LYS A 250 3.24 -15.05 -13.94
C LYS A 250 1.95 -15.78 -13.52
N TYR A 251 0.85 -15.05 -13.32
CA TYR A 251 -0.44 -15.67 -13.04
C TYR A 251 -1.20 -15.51 -14.34
N ASP A 252 -1.40 -16.60 -15.05
CA ASP A 252 -2.19 -16.67 -16.28
C ASP A 252 -3.69 -16.71 -15.95
N PHE A 253 -4.12 -15.88 -15.00
CA PHE A 253 -5.52 -15.73 -14.64
C PHE A 253 -6.02 -14.42 -15.24
N LEU A 254 -6.55 -14.55 -16.46
CA LEU A 254 -7.18 -13.54 -17.30
C LEU A 254 -6.20 -12.56 -17.96
N ARG A 255 -6.22 -12.55 -19.30
CA ARG A 255 -5.59 -11.54 -20.16
C ARG A 255 -6.13 -10.15 -19.80
N PHE A 256 -5.52 -9.51 -18.82
CA PHE A 256 -5.66 -8.09 -18.56
C PHE A 256 -4.33 -7.42 -18.92
N ASN A 257 -4.27 -6.91 -20.14
CA ASN A 257 -3.19 -6.01 -20.54
C ASN A 257 -3.36 -4.72 -19.72
N ASN A 258 -2.33 -4.38 -18.94
CA ASN A 258 -2.16 -3.16 -18.13
C ASN A 258 -2.36 -3.25 -16.60
N ILE A 259 -2.14 -4.43 -15.98
CA ILE A 259 -1.63 -4.45 -14.60
C ILE A 259 -0.16 -4.87 -14.67
N TYR A 260 0.71 -3.91 -15.02
CA TYR A 260 2.13 -4.06 -14.70
C TYR A 260 2.28 -3.67 -13.24
N THR A 261 2.32 -4.68 -12.37
CA THR A 261 3.16 -4.74 -11.18
C THR A 261 2.90 -6.08 -10.50
N LYS A 262 3.88 -6.97 -10.59
CA LYS A 262 3.82 -8.28 -9.97
C LYS A 262 5.04 -8.49 -9.09
N TRP A 263 4.99 -7.84 -7.93
CA TRP A 263 6.01 -7.95 -6.91
C TRP A 263 5.41 -8.71 -5.74
N LEU A 264 5.67 -10.02 -5.68
CA LEU A 264 5.55 -10.77 -4.45
C LEU A 264 6.96 -10.87 -3.86
N SER A 265 7.26 -9.97 -2.92
CA SER A 265 8.44 -10.07 -2.09
C SER A 265 8.14 -11.00 -0.92
N ASP A 266 8.78 -12.17 -0.89
CA ASP A 266 8.73 -13.06 0.28
C ASP A 266 9.91 -12.72 1.19
N ILE A 267 9.61 -12.16 2.38
CA ILE A 267 10.62 -11.81 3.39
C ILE A 267 11.11 -13.10 4.00
N ARG A 268 12.27 -13.57 3.56
CA ARG A 268 12.91 -14.80 4.00
C ARG A 268 14.30 -14.49 4.51
N SER A 269 14.61 -14.86 5.74
CA SER A 269 16.00 -14.87 6.18
C SER A 269 16.77 -15.85 5.29
N LYS A 270 17.76 -15.37 4.54
CA LYS A 270 18.68 -16.25 3.81
C LYS A 270 19.78 -16.76 4.74
#